data_AF-A0A5C7YZZ1-F1
#
_entry.id   AF-A0A5C7YZZ1-F1
#
_cell.length_a   1.000
_cell.length_b   1.000
_cell.length_c   1.000
_cell.angle_alpha   90.00
_cell.angle_beta   90.00
_cell.angle_gamma   90.00
#
_symmetry.space_group_name_H-M   'P 1'
#
loop_
_entity.id
_entity.type
_entity.pdbx_description
1 polymer ?
#
loop_
_entity_poly.entity_id
_entity_poly.type
_entity_poly.pdbx_seq_one_letter_code
_entity_poly.pdbx_strand_id
1 'polypeptide(L)'
;GTVTDASGRILSGQTVTAFWHSVRHARPLAIGLNCALGATLMRPYIQERNKVVGDEAFISCYPNAGLPNPMSETGFDETPDVTSRLLHEFAADGLVNIVGGCCGTTPEHIGAIGQAVGPLAPRRVHSGFFYKEAA
;
A
#
# COMPACT_ATOMS: atom_id res chain seq x y z
N GLY A 1 -5.43 1.44 6.67
CA GLY A 1 -5.65 2.81 7.18
C GLY A 1 -5.59 3.77 6.01
N THR A 2 -6.13 4.97 6.12
CA THR A 2 -6.18 5.91 4.98
C THR A 2 -5.56 7.23 5.41
N VAL A 3 -4.48 7.64 4.74
CA VAL A 3 -3.90 8.98 4.89
C VAL A 3 -4.79 9.92 4.10
N THR A 4 -5.47 10.84 4.78
CA THR A 4 -6.60 11.58 4.19
C THR A 4 -6.17 12.67 3.22
N ASP A 5 -4.96 13.22 3.39
CA ASP A 5 -4.42 14.32 2.58
C ASP A 5 -2.89 14.46 2.77
N ALA A 6 -2.34 15.55 2.25
CA ALA A 6 -0.91 15.88 2.32
C ALA A 6 -0.37 16.15 3.74
N SER A 7 -1.23 16.24 4.77
CA SER A 7 -0.79 16.36 6.17
C SER A 7 -0.16 15.07 6.72
N GLY A 8 -0.32 13.94 6.02
CA GLY A 8 0.25 12.66 6.42
C GLY A 8 -0.47 12.00 7.58
N ARG A 9 -1.69 12.45 7.90
CA ARG A 9 -2.50 11.94 9.01
C ARG A 9 -3.65 11.09 8.52
N ILE A 10 -4.02 10.11 9.34
CA ILE A 10 -5.29 9.40 9.18
C ILE A 10 -6.41 10.19 9.87
N LEU A 11 -7.67 9.80 9.66
CA LEU A 11 -8.84 10.54 10.16
C LEU A 11 -8.83 10.82 11.68
N SER A 12 -8.25 9.94 12.48
CA SER A 12 -8.07 10.13 13.94
C SER A 12 -6.95 11.13 14.31
N GLY A 13 -6.30 11.76 13.33
CA GLY A 13 -5.17 12.68 13.51
C GLY A 13 -3.81 11.99 13.70
N GLN A 14 -3.77 10.65 13.72
CA GLN A 14 -2.53 9.89 13.90
C GLN A 14 -1.65 9.93 12.64
N THR A 15 -0.33 10.00 12.82
CA THR A 15 0.62 9.71 11.74
C THR A 15 0.63 8.21 11.42
N VAL A 16 1.28 7.81 10.32
CA VAL A 16 1.44 6.40 9.96
C VAL A 16 2.17 5.61 11.04
N THR A 17 3.24 6.20 11.61
CA THR A 17 3.95 5.65 12.77
C THR A 17 3.04 5.47 13.99
N ALA A 18 2.28 6.50 14.36
CA ALA A 18 1.39 6.44 15.51
C ALA A 18 0.28 5.38 15.31
N PHE A 19 -0.25 5.27 14.09
CA PHE A 19 -1.22 4.24 13.73
C PHE A 19 -0.66 2.84 13.95
N TRP A 20 0.56 2.54 13.47
CA TRP A 20 1.19 1.24 13.69
C TRP A 20 1.31 0.91 15.18
N HIS A 21 1.86 1.82 15.98
CA HIS A 21 2.02 1.59 17.41
C HIS A 21 0.69 1.41 18.16
N SER A 22 -0.38 2.06 17.70
CA SER A 22 -1.71 1.87 18.31
C SER A 22 -2.32 0.49 18.06
N VAL A 23 -1.96 -0.20 16.97
CA VAL A 23 -2.60 -1.47 16.58
C VAL A 23 -1.67 -2.69 16.60
N ARG A 24 -0.35 -2.51 16.69
CA ARG A 24 0.62 -3.62 16.62
C ARG A 24 0.42 -4.69 17.68
N HIS A 25 -0.16 -4.34 18.83
CA HIS A 25 -0.47 -5.28 19.91
C HIS A 25 -1.43 -6.39 19.46
N ALA A 26 -2.25 -6.15 18.44
CA ALA A 26 -3.14 -7.15 17.84
C ALA A 26 -2.41 -8.19 16.97
N ARG A 27 -1.09 -8.03 16.75
CA ARG A 27 -0.25 -8.88 15.89
C ARG A 27 -0.90 -9.15 14.52
N PRO A 28 -1.27 -8.10 13.76
CA PRO A 28 -1.98 -8.28 12.50
C PRO A 28 -1.10 -9.00 11.47
N LEU A 29 -1.71 -9.89 10.67
CA LEU A 29 -1.04 -10.53 9.53
C LEU A 29 -0.44 -9.49 8.58
N ALA A 30 -1.26 -8.52 8.18
CA ALA A 30 -0.88 -7.46 7.27
C ALA A 30 -1.40 -6.11 7.74
N ILE A 31 -0.69 -5.06 7.37
CA ILE A 31 -1.07 -3.71 7.70
C ILE A 31 -0.69 -2.77 6.56
N GLY A 32 -1.65 -2.00 6.04
CA GLY A 32 -1.41 -1.17 4.86
C GLY A 32 -2.17 0.15 4.80
N LEU A 33 -2.02 0.78 3.63
CA LEU A 33 -2.70 2.00 3.24
C LEU A 33 -3.57 1.77 2.01
N ASN A 34 -4.75 2.41 1.99
CA ASN A 34 -5.66 2.38 0.86
C ASN A 34 -6.40 3.72 0.69
N CYS A 35 -6.83 3.99 -0.54
CA CYS A 35 -7.65 5.15 -0.92
C CYS A 35 -6.95 6.51 -0.70
N ALA A 36 -7.71 7.59 -0.90
CA ALA A 36 -7.39 9.02 -0.81
C ALA A 36 -6.28 9.52 -1.74
N LEU A 37 -5.19 8.77 -1.87
CA LEU A 37 -4.00 9.14 -2.63
C LEU A 37 -3.77 8.15 -3.78
N GLY A 38 -3.24 8.67 -4.89
CA GLY A 38 -2.59 7.86 -5.91
C GLY A 38 -1.24 7.33 -5.45
N ALA A 39 -0.64 6.41 -6.21
CA ALA A 39 0.58 5.72 -5.81
C ALA A 39 1.73 6.72 -5.54
N THR A 40 1.96 7.68 -6.44
CA THR A 40 3.02 8.68 -6.32
C THR A 40 3.02 9.39 -4.95
N LEU A 41 1.86 9.84 -4.50
CA LEU A 41 1.71 10.54 -3.21
C LEU A 41 1.71 9.60 -2.01
N MET A 42 1.37 8.32 -2.22
CA MET A 42 1.36 7.30 -1.16
C MET A 42 2.76 6.79 -0.81
N ARG A 43 3.73 6.87 -1.74
CA ARG A 43 5.11 6.35 -1.56
C ARG A 43 5.79 6.74 -0.24
N PRO A 44 5.89 8.03 0.15
CA PRO A 44 6.59 8.41 1.38
C PRO A 44 5.98 7.76 2.62
N TYR A 45 4.66 7.58 2.65
CA TYR A 45 3.95 6.94 3.75
C TYR A 45 4.16 5.43 3.80
N ILE A 46 4.29 4.78 2.64
CA ILE A 46 4.69 3.37 2.56
C ILE A 46 6.13 3.18 3.03
N GLN A 47 7.04 4.10 2.69
CA GLN A 47 8.43 4.06 3.17
C GLN A 47 8.52 4.26 4.69
N GLU A 48 7.81 5.27 5.24
CA GLU A 48 7.70 5.48 6.69
C GLU A 48 7.16 4.21 7.36
N ARG A 49 6.08 3.65 6.82
CA ARG A 49 5.45 2.44 7.33
C ARG A 49 6.42 1.25 7.33
N ASN A 50 7.13 1.04 6.22
CA ASN A 50 8.10 -0.04 6.10
C ASN A 50 9.17 0.03 7.19
N LYS A 51 9.67 1.24 7.44
CA LYS A 51 10.66 1.48 8.50
C LYS A 51 10.13 1.14 9.90
N VAL A 52 8.89 1.50 10.22
CA VAL A 52 8.34 1.33 11.59
C VAL A 52 7.72 -0.05 11.84
N VAL A 53 7.18 -0.70 10.81
CA VAL A 53 6.67 -2.07 10.88
C VAL A 53 7.81 -3.06 11.01
N GLY A 54 8.95 -2.79 10.36
CA GLY A 54 10.08 -3.72 10.30
C GLY A 54 9.60 -5.07 9.78
N ASP A 55 9.84 -6.13 10.53
CA ASP A 55 9.51 -7.50 10.12
C ASP A 55 8.31 -8.11 10.85
N GLU A 56 7.54 -7.28 11.56
CA GLU A 56 6.45 -7.75 12.43
C GLU A 56 5.14 -8.05 11.68
N ALA A 57 4.95 -7.49 10.49
CA ALA A 57 3.74 -7.70 9.68
C ALA A 57 3.98 -7.47 8.19
N PHE A 58 3.16 -8.09 7.33
CA PHE A 58 3.16 -7.81 5.90
C PHE A 58 2.63 -6.40 5.60
N ILE A 59 3.09 -5.78 4.52
CA ILE A 59 2.66 -4.43 4.13
C ILE A 59 1.77 -4.49 2.90
N SER A 60 0.61 -3.83 2.96
CA SER A 60 -0.30 -3.70 1.83
C SER A 60 -0.44 -2.27 1.31
N CYS A 61 -0.66 -2.12 0.00
CA CYS A 61 -0.81 -0.83 -0.66
C CYS A 61 -1.89 -0.90 -1.76
N TYR A 62 -2.94 -0.10 -1.61
CA TYR A 62 -4.07 -0.02 -2.55
C TYR A 62 -4.36 1.45 -2.88
N PRO A 63 -3.54 2.09 -3.73
CA PRO A 63 -3.75 3.47 -4.14
C PRO A 63 -4.99 3.62 -5.02
N ASN A 64 -5.49 4.85 -5.10
CA ASN A 64 -6.41 5.23 -6.17
C ASN A 64 -5.67 5.28 -7.52
N ALA A 65 -6.39 5.29 -8.64
CA ALA A 65 -5.85 5.58 -9.97
C ALA A 65 -5.55 7.10 -10.11
N GLY A 66 -4.65 7.61 -9.26
CA GLY A 66 -4.37 9.03 -9.10
C GLY A 66 -5.27 9.72 -8.09
N LEU A 67 -5.24 11.05 -8.11
CA LEU A 67 -6.17 11.86 -7.31
C LEU A 67 -7.54 11.91 -8.00
N PRO A 68 -8.65 12.04 -7.23
CA PRO A 68 -9.96 12.28 -7.83
C PRO A 68 -9.93 13.54 -8.70
N ASN A 69 -10.37 13.39 -9.95
CA ASN A 69 -10.47 14.47 -10.92
C ASN A 69 -11.90 14.52 -11.49
N PRO A 70 -12.74 15.49 -11.09
CA PRO A 70 -14.12 15.59 -11.59
C PRO A 70 -14.21 15.98 -13.07
N MET A 71 -13.09 16.40 -13.68
CA MET A 71 -13.00 16.71 -15.11
C MET A 71 -12.64 15.49 -15.96
N SER A 72 -12.18 14.38 -15.33
CA SER A 72 -11.95 13.10 -16.02
C SER A 72 -13.27 12.39 -16.26
N GLU A 73 -13.42 11.74 -17.42
CA GLU A 73 -14.59 10.91 -17.74
C GLU A 73 -14.81 9.77 -16.73
N THR A 74 -13.73 9.22 -16.17
CA THR A 74 -13.80 8.13 -15.19
C THR A 74 -13.76 8.62 -13.74
N GLY A 75 -13.57 9.92 -13.53
CA GLY A 75 -13.30 10.53 -12.23
C GLY A 75 -11.84 10.41 -11.76
N PHE A 76 -10.97 9.76 -12.55
CA PHE A 76 -9.57 9.49 -12.22
C PHE A 76 -8.70 9.51 -13.49
N ASP A 77 -7.45 9.95 -13.40
CA ASP A 77 -6.60 10.18 -14.59
C ASP A 77 -5.59 9.06 -14.86
N GLU A 78 -5.17 8.30 -13.83
CA GLU A 78 -4.12 7.29 -14.04
C GLU A 78 -4.68 6.09 -14.78
N THR A 79 -3.91 5.65 -15.77
CA THR A 79 -4.19 4.48 -16.59
C THR A 79 -3.66 3.20 -15.94
N PRO A 80 -4.01 2.01 -16.46
CA PRO A 80 -3.44 0.75 -16.01
C PRO A 80 -1.91 0.70 -16.04
N ASP A 81 -1.27 1.24 -17.09
CA ASP A 81 0.19 1.27 -17.22
C ASP A 81 0.86 2.19 -16.20
N VAL A 82 0.29 3.37 -15.92
CA VAL A 82 0.83 4.30 -14.93
C VAL A 82 0.75 3.69 -13.54
N THR A 83 -0.43 3.21 -13.14
CA THR A 83 -0.66 2.65 -11.80
C THR A 83 0.22 1.42 -11.56
N SER A 84 0.29 0.50 -12.54
CA SER A 84 1.08 -0.73 -12.43
C SER A 84 2.59 -0.46 -12.39
N ARG A 85 3.10 0.51 -13.17
CA ARG A 85 4.51 0.91 -13.11
C ARG A 85 4.89 1.44 -11.73
N LEU A 86 4.06 2.31 -11.14
CA LEU A 86 4.34 2.87 -9.81
C LEU A 86 4.31 1.79 -8.72
N LEU A 87 3.37 0.84 -8.79
CA LEU A 87 3.34 -0.30 -7.86
C LEU A 87 4.47 -1.30 -8.09
N HIS A 88 4.94 -1.47 -9.33
CA HIS A 88 6.17 -2.20 -9.61
C HIS A 88 7.36 -1.59 -8.89
N GLU A 89 7.54 -0.27 -8.95
CA GLU A 89 8.64 0.42 -8.24
C GLU A 89 8.60 0.10 -6.73
N PHE A 90 7.40 0.07 -6.12
CA PHE A 90 7.26 -0.23 -4.69
C PHE A 90 7.65 -1.67 -4.37
N ALA A 91 7.24 -2.61 -5.23
CA ALA A 91 7.58 -4.02 -5.09
C ALA A 91 9.08 -4.28 -5.33
N ALA A 92 9.66 -3.64 -6.35
CA ALA A 92 11.09 -3.74 -6.67
C ALA A 92 11.98 -3.19 -5.54
N ASP A 93 11.54 -2.11 -4.89
CA ASP A 93 12.19 -1.54 -3.71
C ASP A 93 11.97 -2.37 -2.43
N GLY A 94 11.21 -3.47 -2.50
CA GLY A 94 10.91 -4.32 -1.36
C GLY A 94 10.08 -3.61 -0.28
N LEU A 95 9.18 -2.70 -0.66
CA LEU A 95 8.37 -1.94 0.29
C LEU A 95 7.05 -2.62 0.65
N VAL A 96 6.58 -3.54 -0.20
CA VAL A 96 5.22 -4.09 -0.14
C VAL A 96 5.21 -5.61 -0.29
N ASN A 97 4.17 -6.23 0.26
CA ASN A 97 3.88 -7.65 0.16
C ASN A 97 2.60 -7.90 -0.63
N ILE A 98 1.63 -7.00 -0.50
CA ILE A 98 0.30 -7.11 -1.08
C ILE A 98 0.00 -5.80 -1.79
N VAL A 99 -0.34 -5.86 -3.07
CA VAL A 99 -0.71 -4.68 -3.86
C VAL A 99 -2.01 -4.90 -4.59
N GLY A 100 -2.70 -3.81 -4.87
CA GLY A 100 -3.91 -3.79 -5.68
C GLY A 100 -4.32 -2.36 -5.96
N GLY A 101 -5.61 -2.15 -6.20
CA GLY A 101 -6.18 -0.84 -6.49
C GLY A 101 -7.35 -0.48 -5.58
N CYS A 102 -7.64 0.82 -5.47
CA CYS A 102 -8.82 1.36 -4.80
C CYS A 102 -9.69 2.14 -5.79
N CYS A 103 -10.12 3.35 -5.49
CA CYS A 103 -11.01 4.11 -6.37
C CYS A 103 -10.33 4.45 -7.71
N GLY A 104 -11.09 4.36 -8.80
CA GLY A 104 -10.61 4.58 -10.17
C GLY A 104 -9.90 3.38 -10.80
N THR A 105 -9.52 2.37 -10.01
CA THR A 105 -8.92 1.15 -10.57
C THR A 105 -9.98 0.21 -11.14
N THR A 106 -9.64 -0.47 -12.23
CA THR A 106 -10.52 -1.36 -13.00
C THR A 106 -9.90 -2.76 -13.12
N PRO A 107 -10.61 -3.77 -13.67
CA PRO A 107 -10.00 -5.07 -13.95
C PRO A 107 -8.72 -4.99 -14.80
N GLU A 108 -8.66 -4.06 -15.76
CA GLU A 108 -7.45 -3.80 -16.57
C GLU A 108 -6.29 -3.31 -15.71
N HIS A 109 -6.56 -2.43 -14.74
CA HIS A 109 -5.55 -2.01 -13.76
C HIS A 109 -5.03 -3.20 -12.95
N ILE A 110 -5.94 -4.03 -12.42
CA ILE A 110 -5.55 -5.20 -11.62
C ILE A 110 -4.73 -6.20 -12.44
N GLY A 111 -5.10 -6.43 -13.71
CA GLY A 111 -4.33 -7.25 -14.64
C GLY A 111 -2.92 -6.71 -14.88
N ALA A 112 -2.79 -5.40 -15.16
CA ALA A 112 -1.51 -4.75 -15.36
C ALA A 112 -0.62 -4.78 -14.10
N ILE A 113 -1.21 -4.52 -12.92
CA ILE A 113 -0.51 -4.60 -11.63
C ILE A 113 0.04 -6.02 -11.42
N GLY A 114 -0.80 -7.04 -11.61
CA GLY A 114 -0.40 -8.44 -11.44
C GLY A 114 0.75 -8.84 -12.37
N GLN A 115 0.71 -8.42 -13.63
CA GLN A 115 1.80 -8.66 -14.59
C GLN A 115 3.10 -7.94 -14.18
N ALA A 116 3.01 -6.69 -13.73
CA ALA A 116 4.17 -5.88 -13.39
C ALA A 116 4.88 -6.36 -12.12
N VAL A 117 4.15 -6.86 -11.12
CA VAL A 117 4.73 -7.29 -9.83
C VAL A 117 4.99 -8.79 -9.72
N GLY A 118 4.32 -9.62 -10.54
CA GLY A 118 4.40 -11.08 -10.46
C GLY A 118 5.82 -11.68 -10.51
N PRO A 119 6.76 -11.15 -11.32
CA PRO A 119 8.14 -11.64 -11.35
C PRO A 119 9.00 -11.27 -10.13
N LEU A 120 8.52 -10.41 -9.23
CA LEU A 120 9.32 -9.84 -8.15
C LEU A 120 9.16 -10.63 -6.85
N ALA A 121 10.24 -10.66 -6.06
CA ALA A 121 10.15 -11.18 -4.71
C ALA A 121 9.38 -10.19 -3.82
N PRO A 122 8.45 -10.67 -2.96
CA PRO A 122 7.80 -9.80 -2.00
C PRO A 122 8.80 -9.31 -0.95
N ARG A 123 8.45 -8.22 -0.26
CA ARG A 123 9.21 -7.74 0.89
C ARG A 123 9.46 -8.87 1.90
N ARG A 124 10.71 -9.00 2.39
CA ARG A 124 11.06 -10.00 3.40
C ARG A 124 10.46 -9.63 4.76
N VAL A 125 9.92 -10.62 5.47
CA VAL A 125 9.50 -10.56 6.88
C VAL A 125 10.08 -11.75 7.63
N HIS A 126 10.30 -11.62 8.94
CA HIS A 126 10.79 -12.73 9.76
C HIS A 126 9.68 -13.77 9.96
N SER A 127 9.94 -15.01 9.52
CA SER A 127 9.02 -16.15 9.60
C SER A 127 8.67 -16.58 11.04
N GLY A 128 9.45 -16.16 12.04
CA GLY A 128 9.31 -16.61 13.43
C GLY A 128 8.08 -16.09 14.18
N PHE A 129 7.22 -15.29 13.54
CA PHE A 129 6.07 -14.66 14.18
C PHE A 129 4.74 -15.41 13.96
N PHE A 130 4.64 -16.20 12.89
CA PHE A 130 3.45 -16.98 12.58
C PHE A 130 3.58 -18.37 13.21
N TYR A 131 2.94 -18.54 14.38
CA TYR A 131 2.77 -19.81 15.08
C TYR A 131 4.04 -20.65 15.32
N LYS A 132 4.74 -20.37 16.42
CA LYS A 132 5.70 -21.34 17.00
C LYS A 132 5.04 -22.67 17.40
N GLU A 133 3.71 -22.72 17.54
CA GLU A 133 2.96 -23.92 17.99
C GLU A 133 2.52 -24.84 16.84
N ALA A 134 2.74 -24.46 15.58
CA ALA A 134 2.39 -25.28 14.41
C ALA A 134 3.61 -26.00 13.80
N ALA A 135 4.75 -26.01 14.49
CA ALA A 135 6.01 -26.62 14.07
C ALA A 135 6.43 -27.76 15.02
#